data_AF-A0A1F8H112-F1
#
_entry.id   AF-A0A1F8H112-F1
#
_cell.length_a   1.000
_cell.length_b   1.000
_cell.length_c   1.000
_cell.angle_alpha   90.00
_cell.angle_beta   90.00
_cell.angle_gamma   90.00
#
_symmetry.space_group_name_H-M   'P 1'
#
loop_
_entity.id
_entity.type
_entity.pdbx_description
1 polymer ?
#
loop_
_entity_poly.entity_id
_entity_poly.type
_entity_poly.pdbx_seq_one_letter_code
_entity_poly.pdbx_strand_id
1 'polypeptide(L)'
;MNFNINENEGSVIIFAVLILSVILTTSLALARIFFPKVRIVTESVNSVVSAYAADSAIEWCLYTNNENTSPLPAPAMTNTATYQIYFGSSNATCQPSEEPLNHRAVGTYRAVSRSFLVQ
;
A
#
# COMPACT_ATOMS: atom_id res chain seq x y z
N MET A 1 -22.45 -47.51 -43.59
CA MET A 1 -22.33 -47.97 -42.19
C MET A 1 -23.24 -47.08 -41.36
N ASN A 2 -24.21 -47.70 -40.71
CA ASN A 2 -25.22 -47.00 -39.92
C ASN A 2 -24.60 -46.70 -38.55
N PHE A 3 -24.42 -45.43 -38.19
CA PHE A 3 -23.93 -45.04 -36.87
C PHE A 3 -25.09 -45.12 -35.89
N ASN A 4 -25.22 -46.26 -35.21
CA ASN A 4 -26.10 -46.41 -34.07
C ASN A 4 -25.40 -45.84 -32.84
N ILE A 5 -25.69 -44.58 -32.52
CA ILE A 5 -25.15 -43.89 -31.34
C ILE A 5 -26.08 -44.23 -30.18
N ASN A 6 -25.59 -44.99 -29.20
CA ASN A 6 -26.33 -45.25 -27.98
C ASN A 6 -26.58 -43.90 -27.27
N GLU A 7 -27.84 -43.53 -27.03
CA GLU A 7 -28.28 -42.25 -26.42
C GLU A 7 -27.58 -41.91 -25.07
N ASN A 8 -26.93 -42.89 -24.43
CA ASN A 8 -26.30 -42.74 -23.12
C ASN A 8 -24.86 -42.19 -23.17
N GLU A 9 -24.17 -42.21 -24.31
CA GLU A 9 -22.74 -41.84 -24.39
C GLU A 9 -22.51 -40.31 -24.50
N GLY A 10 -23.44 -39.58 -25.12
CA GLY A 10 -23.37 -38.10 -25.19
C GLY A 10 -23.63 -37.41 -23.85
N SER A 11 -24.41 -38.05 -22.97
CA SER A 11 -24.80 -37.50 -21.67
C SER A 11 -23.59 -37.35 -20.72
N VAL A 12 -22.68 -38.32 -20.73
CA VAL A 12 -21.50 -38.33 -19.83
C VAL A 12 -20.58 -37.14 -20.11
N ILE A 13 -20.41 -36.74 -21.37
CA ILE A 13 -19.57 -35.59 -21.75
C ILE A 13 -20.20 -34.29 -21.24
N ILE A 14 -21.53 -34.15 -21.36
CA ILE A 14 -22.27 -32.98 -20.86
C ILE A 14 -22.11 -32.88 -19.34
N PHE A 15 -22.28 -33.99 -18.62
CA PHE A 15 -22.05 -34.03 -17.16
C PHE A 15 -20.62 -33.67 -16.78
N ALA A 16 -19.62 -34.15 -17.51
CA ALA A 16 -18.21 -33.80 -17.25
C ALA A 16 -17.96 -32.31 -17.45
N VAL A 17 -18.49 -31.70 -18.52
CA VAL A 17 -18.35 -30.26 -18.79
C VAL A 17 -19.07 -29.43 -17.72
N LEU A 18 -20.25 -29.85 -17.28
CA LEU A 18 -20.97 -29.19 -16.19
C LEU A 18 -20.16 -29.22 -14.89
N ILE A 19 -19.62 -30.37 -14.50
CA ILE A 19 -18.79 -30.50 -13.30
C ILE A 19 -17.53 -29.63 -13.41
N LEU A 20 -16.85 -29.65 -14.56
CA LEU A 20 -15.67 -28.81 -14.80
C LEU A 20 -16.02 -27.31 -14.71
N SER A 21 -17.17 -26.90 -15.26
CA SER A 21 -17.62 -25.50 -15.18
C SER A 21 -17.85 -25.07 -13.73
N VAL A 22 -18.47 -25.92 -12.91
CA VAL A 22 -18.72 -25.63 -11.49
C VAL A 22 -17.40 -25.51 -10.71
N ILE A 23 -16.46 -26.42 -10.95
CA ILE A 23 -15.13 -26.38 -10.31
C ILE A 23 -14.37 -25.12 -10.73
N LEU A 24 -14.42 -24.75 -12.01
CA LEU A 24 -13.77 -23.55 -12.51
C LEU A 24 -14.38 -22.28 -11.92
N THR A 25 -15.71 -22.16 -11.95
CA THR A 25 -16.42 -21.00 -11.41
C THR A 25 -16.18 -20.83 -9.91
N THR A 26 -16.21 -21.92 -9.13
CA THR A 26 -15.92 -21.87 -7.69
C THR A 26 -14.47 -21.44 -7.43
N SER A 27 -13.51 -21.97 -8.18
CA SER A 27 -12.10 -21.59 -8.07
C SER A 27 -11.88 -20.10 -8.38
N LEU A 28 -12.48 -19.57 -9.45
CA LEU A 28 -12.40 -18.16 -9.79
C LEU A 28 -13.09 -17.27 -8.74
N ALA A 29 -14.22 -17.71 -8.18
CA ALA A 29 -14.90 -17.00 -7.11
C ALA A 29 -14.01 -16.86 -5.87
N LEU A 30 -13.34 -17.95 -5.47
CA LEU A 30 -12.39 -17.93 -4.35
C LEU A 30 -11.20 -17.02 -4.66
N ALA A 31 -10.61 -17.11 -5.85
CA ALA A 31 -9.49 -16.27 -6.25
C ALA A 31 -9.83 -14.76 -6.11
N ARG A 32 -11.03 -14.36 -6.52
CA ARG A 32 -11.51 -12.97 -6.36
C ARG A 32 -11.65 -12.52 -4.91
N ILE A 33 -11.92 -13.43 -3.97
CA ILE A 33 -12.02 -13.11 -2.54
C ILE A 33 -10.63 -13.03 -1.91
N PHE A 34 -9.71 -13.92 -2.29
CA PHE A 34 -8.39 -14.01 -1.66
C PHE A 34 -7.39 -12.96 -2.15
N PHE A 35 -7.37 -12.64 -3.44
CA PHE A 35 -6.39 -11.68 -3.98
C PHE A 35 -6.45 -10.30 -3.32
N PRO A 36 -7.63 -9.68 -3.12
CA PRO A 36 -7.71 -8.41 -2.40
C PRO A 36 -7.20 -8.50 -0.97
N LYS A 37 -7.45 -9.62 -0.26
CA LYS A 37 -6.98 -9.81 1.12
C LYS A 37 -5.46 -9.82 1.22
N VAL A 38 -4.78 -10.52 0.30
CA VAL A 38 -3.30 -10.54 0.24
C VAL A 38 -2.76 -9.13 0.00
N ARG A 39 -3.39 -8.37 -0.90
CA ARG A 39 -3.01 -6.98 -1.16
C ARG A 39 -3.17 -6.10 0.08
N ILE A 40 -4.29 -6.20 0.78
CA ILE A 40 -4.54 -5.41 2.00
C ILE A 40 -3.48 -5.71 3.08
N VAL A 41 -3.11 -6.98 3.28
CA VAL A 41 -2.09 -7.35 4.27
C VAL A 41 -0.73 -6.75 3.90
N THR A 42 -0.32 -6.83 2.63
CA THR A 42 0.96 -6.27 2.19
C THR A 42 0.98 -4.74 2.25
N GLU A 43 -0.11 -4.08 1.86
CA GLU A 43 -0.26 -2.62 2.00
C GLU A 43 -0.28 -2.19 3.48
N SER A 44 -0.83 -3.00 4.39
CA SER A 44 -0.82 -2.72 5.83
C SER A 44 0.59 -2.76 6.43
N VAL A 45 1.41 -3.74 6.04
CA VAL A 45 2.82 -3.79 6.48
C VAL A 45 3.61 -2.62 5.89
N ASN A 46 3.44 -2.35 4.59
CA ASN A 46 4.11 -1.22 3.94
C ASN A 46 3.66 0.13 4.54
N SER A 47 2.42 0.22 4.99
CA SER A 47 1.84 1.38 5.68
C SER A 47 2.53 1.69 7.01
N VAL A 48 2.95 0.68 7.77
CA VAL A 48 3.66 0.90 9.03
C VAL A 48 5.04 1.51 8.74
N VAL A 49 5.72 1.00 7.71
CA VAL A 49 7.03 1.52 7.30
C VAL A 49 6.94 2.96 6.78
N SER A 50 5.93 3.27 5.96
CA SER A 50 5.73 4.64 5.48
C SER A 50 5.25 5.59 6.58
N ALA A 51 4.46 5.12 7.54
CA ALA A 51 4.11 5.89 8.73
C ALA A 51 5.36 6.20 9.56
N TYR A 52 6.19 5.20 9.87
CA TYR A 52 7.45 5.41 10.59
C TYR A 52 8.33 6.45 9.89
N ALA A 53 8.47 6.38 8.56
CA ALA A 53 9.25 7.36 7.82
C ALA A 53 8.68 8.79 7.89
N ALA A 54 7.35 8.92 7.88
CA ALA A 54 6.68 10.20 8.03
C ALA A 54 6.84 10.77 9.45
N ASP A 55 6.73 9.91 10.47
CA ASP A 55 6.80 10.26 11.88
C ASP A 55 8.22 10.71 12.28
N SER A 56 9.24 9.92 11.93
CA SER A 56 10.63 10.34 12.16
C SER A 56 11.00 11.64 11.44
N ALA A 57 10.44 11.88 10.25
CA ALA A 57 10.67 13.12 9.52
C ALA A 57 10.00 14.32 10.19
N ILE A 58 8.76 14.17 10.71
CA ILE A 58 8.07 15.26 11.38
C ILE A 58 8.70 15.58 12.74
N GLU A 59 9.08 14.56 13.51
CA GLU A 59 9.80 14.75 14.78
C GLU A 59 11.11 15.50 14.58
N TRP A 60 11.90 15.13 13.56
CA TRP A 60 13.12 15.85 13.21
C TRP A 60 12.84 17.31 12.84
N CYS A 61 11.76 17.56 12.10
CA CYS A 61 11.36 18.90 11.68
C CYS A 61 10.97 19.77 12.88
N LEU A 62 10.16 19.23 13.79
CA LEU A 62 9.73 19.91 15.01
C LEU A 62 10.90 20.18 15.96
N TYR A 63 11.81 19.22 16.09
CA TYR A 63 13.02 19.39 16.87
C TYR A 63 13.87 20.54 16.32
N THR A 64 14.12 20.53 15.01
CA THR A 64 14.97 21.54 14.35
C THR A 64 14.33 22.93 14.36
N ASN A 65 13.00 23.01 14.22
CA ASN A 65 12.24 24.24 14.31
C ASN A 65 12.27 24.83 15.74
N ASN A 66 12.22 23.99 16.78
CA ASN A 66 12.26 24.44 18.18
C ASN A 66 13.67 24.82 18.66
N GLU A 67 14.72 24.06 18.32
CA GLU A 67 15.99 24.16 19.05
C GLU A 67 16.93 25.30 18.61
N ASN A 68 16.67 26.03 17.53
CA ASN A 68 17.41 27.24 17.06
C ASN A 68 18.96 27.14 17.03
N THR A 69 19.52 25.95 17.24
CA THR A 69 20.95 25.72 17.50
C THR A 69 21.42 24.53 16.67
N SER A 70 21.81 24.85 15.43
CA SER A 70 22.45 23.97 14.44
C SER A 70 21.57 22.83 13.89
N PRO A 71 21.42 22.73 12.56
CA PRO A 71 20.60 21.68 11.96
C PRO A 71 21.22 20.30 12.24
N LEU A 72 20.48 19.42 12.91
CA LEU A 72 20.85 18.01 12.97
C LEU A 72 20.74 17.39 11.59
N PRO A 73 21.56 16.39 11.26
CA PRO A 73 21.41 15.65 10.03
C PRO A 73 20.01 15.06 9.95
N ALA A 74 19.37 15.20 8.80
CA ALA A 74 18.05 14.65 8.54
C ALA A 74 18.07 13.11 8.69
N PRO A 75 16.97 12.49 9.14
CA PRO A 75 16.93 11.05 9.36
C PRO A 75 17.21 10.30 8.06
N ALA A 76 18.11 9.31 8.12
CA ALA A 76 18.44 8.47 6.98
C ALA A 76 17.63 7.17 7.03
N MET A 77 16.86 6.89 5.96
CA MET A 77 16.10 5.66 5.83
C MET A 77 16.95 4.58 5.16
N THR A 78 17.24 3.49 5.88
CA THR A 78 18.08 2.38 5.35
C THR A 78 17.29 1.36 4.53
N ASN A 79 15.97 1.42 4.59
CA ASN A 79 15.04 0.43 4.04
C ASN A 79 14.33 0.91 2.77
N THR A 80 14.97 1.77 1.97
CA THR A 80 14.40 2.39 0.74
C THR A 80 13.12 3.20 0.96
N ALA A 81 12.69 3.43 2.20
CA ALA A 81 11.62 4.37 2.48
C ALA A 81 12.10 5.79 2.16
N THR A 82 11.21 6.63 1.66
CA THR A 82 11.49 8.03 1.40
C THR A 82 10.52 8.88 2.20
N TYR A 83 10.89 10.11 2.48
CA TYR A 83 9.99 11.08 3.08
C TYR A 83 10.14 12.43 2.39
N GLN A 84 9.07 13.21 2.44
CA GLN A 84 9.05 14.60 2.02
C GLN A 84 8.29 15.40 3.08
N ILE A 85 8.83 16.57 3.44
CA ILE A 85 8.21 17.46 4.42
C ILE A 85 7.76 18.71 3.67
N TYR A 86 6.54 19.13 3.92
CA TYR A 86 5.94 20.31 3.33
C TYR A 86 5.60 21.33 4.41
N PHE A 87 5.73 22.59 4.06
CA PHE A 87 5.21 23.73 4.81
C PHE A 87 4.15 24.40 3.94
N GLY A 88 2.88 24.21 4.29
CA GLY A 88 1.77 24.55 3.39
C GLY A 88 1.87 23.81 2.04
N SER A 89 2.10 24.55 0.96
CA SER A 89 2.19 24.01 -0.42
C SER A 89 3.63 23.83 -0.92
N SER A 90 4.64 24.19 -0.12
CA SER A 90 6.06 24.17 -0.51
C SER A 90 6.82 23.12 0.29
N ASN A 91 8.01 22.72 -0.17
CA ASN A 91 8.89 21.86 0.62
C ASN A 91 9.37 22.63 1.86
N ALA A 92 9.28 22.01 3.03
CA ALA A 92 9.74 22.59 4.28
C ALA A 92 11.28 22.54 4.35
N THR A 93 11.85 23.58 4.94
CA THR A 93 13.25 23.66 5.34
C THR A 93 13.44 23.31 6.82
N CYS A 94 12.34 23.19 7.58
CA CYS A 94 12.32 22.87 9.01
C CYS A 94 13.12 23.87 9.85
N GLN A 95 13.20 25.11 9.38
CA GLN A 95 13.88 26.19 10.07
C GLN A 95 12.95 26.84 11.10
N PRO A 96 13.48 27.45 12.18
CA PRO A 96 12.69 28.19 13.16
C PRO A 96 11.93 29.39 12.58
N SER A 97 12.31 29.86 11.39
CA SER A 97 11.64 30.94 10.66
C SER A 97 10.31 30.52 10.01
N GLU A 98 10.00 29.22 9.98
CA GLU A 98 8.74 28.69 9.44
C GLU A 98 7.64 28.76 10.51
N GLU A 99 7.03 29.94 10.64
CA GLU A 99 5.85 30.20 11.46
C GLU A 99 4.63 30.55 10.59
N PRO A 100 3.40 30.10 10.94
CA PRO A 100 3.05 29.23 12.08
C PRO A 100 3.44 27.77 11.82
N LEU A 101 3.58 26.97 12.88
CA LEU A 101 3.91 25.54 12.81
C LEU A 101 2.88 24.79 11.93
N ASN A 102 3.17 24.58 10.64
CA ASN A 102 2.23 24.02 9.66
C ASN A 102 2.98 23.04 8.74
N HIS A 103 3.57 22.03 9.37
CA HIS A 103 4.44 21.07 8.72
C HIS A 103 3.69 19.78 8.45
N ARG A 104 3.77 19.29 7.22
CA ARG A 104 3.21 18.01 6.79
C ARG A 104 4.33 17.09 6.31
N ALA A 105 4.58 16.02 7.04
CA ALA A 105 5.50 14.98 6.60
C ALA A 105 4.72 13.89 5.84
N VAL A 106 5.26 13.44 4.71
CA VAL A 106 4.74 12.34 3.91
C VAL A 106 5.84 11.30 3.73
N GLY A 107 5.67 10.16 4.39
CA GLY A 107 6.52 9.00 4.22
C GLY A 107 5.96 8.10 3.12
N THR A 108 6.83 7.55 2.29
CA THR A 108 6.48 6.67 1.18
C THR A 108 7.35 5.42 1.21
N TYR A 109 6.71 4.26 1.15
CA TYR A 109 7.40 2.99 1.03
C TYR A 109 6.66 2.11 0.01
N ARG A 110 7.38 1.72 -1.05
CA ARG A 110 6.82 1.04 -2.22
C ARG A 110 5.67 1.85 -2.84
N ALA A 111 4.44 1.38 -2.72
CA ALA A 111 3.23 2.01 -3.28
C ALA A 111 2.31 2.61 -2.20
N VAL A 112 2.76 2.66 -0.94
CA VAL A 112 1.95 3.15 0.19
C VAL A 112 2.59 4.40 0.77
N SER A 113 1.81 5.47 0.83
CA SER A 113 2.19 6.73 1.46
C SER A 113 1.32 7.02 2.67
N ARG A 114 1.93 7.53 3.74
CA ARG A 114 1.26 8.00 4.95
C ARG A 114 1.75 9.40 5.27
N SER A 115 0.87 10.22 5.83
CA SER A 115 1.20 11.59 6.15
C SER A 115 0.77 11.98 7.55
N PHE A 116 1.62 12.74 8.23
CA PHE A 116 1.33 13.41 9.48
C PHE A 116 1.41 14.91 9.27
N LEU A 117 0.53 15.64 9.94
CA LEU A 117 0.41 17.08 9.86
C LEU A 117 0.40 17.62 11.29
N VAL A 118 1.18 18.67 11.52
CA VAL A 118 1.20 19.43 12.77
C VAL A 118 0.82 20.87 12.44
N GLN A 119 -0.17 21.38 13.16
CA GLN A 119 -0.82 22.69 13.00
C GLN A 119 -1.08 23.33 14.36
#